data_AF-A0A1Y1KMC4-F1
#
_entry.id   AF-A0A1Y1KMC4-F1
#
_cell.length_a   1.000
_cell.length_b   1.000
_cell.length_c   1.000
_cell.angle_alpha   90.00
_cell.angle_beta   90.00
_cell.angle_gamma   90.00
#
_symmetry.space_group_name_H-M   'P 1'
#
loop_
_entity.id
_entity.type
_entity.pdbx_description
1 polymer ?
#
loop_
_entity_poly.entity_id
_entity_poly.type
_entity_poly.pdbx_seq_one_letter_code
_entity_poly.pdbx_strand_id
1 'polypeptide(L)'
;FLSRYLGVLIGDFIPTNLDLPIWDLWITLKAILDITLSPSVQFNENILLKSLIEEHHNLCKRLQIRLLPKFHHMVHYPNILAMSGPLIHLWSMRYEQKHRISKLTSNISGSYKN
;
A
#
# COMPACT_ATOMS: atom_id res chain seq x y z
N PHE A 1 3.33 -2.30 -7.34
CA PHE A 1 4.19 -2.94 -8.36
C PHE A 1 4.92 -4.16 -7.82
N LEU A 2 5.64 -4.08 -6.70
CA LEU A 2 6.38 -5.24 -6.16
C LEU A 2 5.50 -6.33 -5.52
N SER A 3 4.41 -5.95 -4.85
CA SER A 3 3.52 -6.90 -4.15
C SER A 3 2.65 -7.77 -5.08
N ARG A 4 2.57 -7.45 -6.39
CA ARG A 4 1.65 -8.14 -7.33
C ARG A 4 2.07 -9.59 -7.58
N TYR A 5 3.37 -9.83 -7.73
CA TYR A 5 3.91 -11.15 -8.07
C TYR A 5 4.49 -11.89 -6.87
N LEU A 6 4.46 -11.30 -5.67
CA LEU A 6 5.09 -11.89 -4.51
C LEU A 6 4.57 -13.30 -4.22
N GLY A 7 3.26 -13.51 -4.23
CA GLY A 7 2.66 -14.84 -3.99
C GLY A 7 3.09 -15.89 -5.02
N VAL A 8 3.34 -15.51 -6.27
CA VAL A 8 3.87 -16.42 -7.30
C VAL A 8 5.34 -16.72 -7.05
N LEU A 9 6.13 -15.71 -6.65
CA LEU A 9 7.56 -15.86 -6.43
C LEU A 9 7.89 -16.73 -5.23
N ILE A 10 7.08 -16.68 -4.17
CA ILE A 10 7.34 -17.41 -2.93
C ILE A 10 6.41 -18.61 -2.70
N GLY A 11 5.44 -18.84 -3.60
CA GLY A 11 4.38 -19.82 -3.42
C GLY A 11 4.88 -21.22 -3.10
N ASP A 12 5.90 -21.68 -3.82
CA ASP A 12 6.50 -23.00 -3.64
C ASP A 12 7.26 -23.16 -2.31
N PHE A 13 7.58 -22.04 -1.64
CA PHE A 13 8.23 -22.02 -0.33
C PHE A 13 7.23 -21.91 0.83
N ILE A 14 5.94 -21.75 0.55
CA ILE A 14 4.91 -21.67 1.59
C ILE A 14 4.53 -23.08 2.01
N PRO A 15 4.73 -23.47 3.29
CA PRO A 15 4.36 -24.80 3.77
C PRO A 15 2.83 -24.98 3.69
N THR A 16 2.36 -25.89 2.85
CA THR A 16 0.92 -26.17 2.68
C THR A 16 0.31 -26.96 3.84
N ASN A 17 1.15 -27.52 4.69
CA ASN A 17 0.76 -28.30 5.87
C ASN A 17 0.59 -27.46 7.14
N LEU A 18 0.88 -26.16 7.09
CA LEU A 18 0.80 -25.25 8.22
C LEU A 18 -0.04 -24.03 7.85
N ASP A 19 -1.26 -23.97 8.38
CA ASP A 19 -2.11 -22.77 8.28
C ASP A 19 -1.56 -21.68 9.20
N LEU A 20 -0.62 -20.89 8.68
CA LEU A 20 -0.03 -19.76 9.40
C LEU A 20 -0.87 -18.49 9.18
N PRO A 21 -1.41 -17.87 10.25
CA PRO A 21 -2.28 -16.69 10.15
C PRO A 21 -1.57 -15.43 9.64
N ILE A 22 -0.23 -15.48 9.48
CA ILE A 22 0.54 -14.42 8.83
C ILE A 22 0.22 -14.27 7.35
N TRP A 23 -0.22 -15.35 6.70
CA TRP A 23 -0.61 -15.33 5.28
C TRP A 23 -1.93 -14.59 5.09
N ASP A 24 -2.89 -14.79 5.99
CA ASP A 24 -4.14 -14.02 6.00
C ASP A 24 -3.84 -12.52 6.09
N LEU A 25 -2.92 -12.13 6.97
CA LEU A 25 -2.50 -10.73 7.09
C LEU A 25 -1.94 -10.19 5.76
N TRP A 26 -1.09 -10.97 5.09
CA TRP A 26 -0.53 -10.59 3.80
C TRP A 26 -1.61 -10.48 2.71
N ILE A 27 -2.53 -11.45 2.65
CA ILE A 27 -3.63 -11.49 1.69
C ILE A 27 -4.54 -10.27 1.87
N THR A 28 -4.96 -9.97 3.10
CA THR A 28 -5.81 -8.80 3.38
C THR A 28 -5.07 -7.50 3.04
N LEU A 29 -3.79 -7.37 3.40
CA LEU A 29 -2.98 -6.21 3.00
C LEU A 29 -2.88 -6.08 1.48
N LYS A 30 -2.73 -7.20 0.77
CA LYS A 30 -2.66 -7.21 -0.69
C LYS A 30 -3.98 -6.74 -1.31
N ALA A 31 -5.13 -7.18 -0.79
CA ALA A 31 -6.44 -6.71 -1.24
C ALA A 31 -6.62 -5.20 -1.02
N ILE A 32 -6.18 -4.67 0.12
CA ILE A 32 -6.15 -3.22 0.39
C ILE A 32 -5.27 -2.50 -0.65
N LEU A 33 -4.08 -3.04 -0.95
CA LEU A 33 -3.18 -2.47 -1.94
C LEU A 33 -3.79 -2.48 -3.36
N ASP A 34 -4.57 -3.50 -3.71
CA ASP A 34 -5.20 -3.57 -5.03
C ASP A 34 -6.24 -2.46 -5.24
N ILE A 35 -7.04 -2.15 -4.21
CA ILE A 35 -7.99 -1.04 -4.28
C ILE A 35 -7.24 0.30 -4.27
N THR A 36 -6.32 0.50 -3.33
CA THR A 36 -5.63 1.79 -3.14
C THR A 36 -4.71 2.17 -4.31
N LEU A 37 -4.18 1.18 -5.02
CA LEU A 37 -3.33 1.37 -6.21
C LEU A 37 -4.11 1.23 -7.53
N SER A 38 -5.43 1.02 -7.49
CA SER A 38 -6.24 0.97 -8.70
C SER A 38 -6.35 2.38 -9.33
N PRO A 39 -6.18 2.52 -10.65
CA PRO A 39 -6.38 3.80 -11.35
C PRO A 39 -7.86 4.20 -11.48
N SER A 40 -8.78 3.28 -11.21
CA SER A 40 -10.23 3.48 -11.31
C SER A 40 -10.92 2.93 -10.08
N VAL A 41 -12.01 3.59 -9.66
CA VAL A 41 -12.82 3.15 -8.51
C VAL A 41 -14.17 2.62 -8.99
N GLN A 42 -14.56 1.45 -8.51
CA GLN A 42 -15.87 0.84 -8.74
C GLN A 42 -16.87 1.25 -7.64
N PHE A 43 -18.16 1.06 -7.92
CA PHE A 43 -19.21 1.34 -6.94
C PHE A 43 -19.00 0.52 -5.66
N ASN A 44 -19.15 1.15 -4.50
CA ASN A 44 -18.96 0.56 -3.15
C ASN A 44 -17.55 0.08 -2.77
N GLU A 45 -16.50 0.37 -3.55
CA GLU A 45 -15.14 0.00 -3.17
C GLU A 45 -14.66 0.68 -1.88
N ASN A 46 -15.21 1.85 -1.55
CA ASN A 46 -14.95 2.50 -0.26
C ASN A 46 -15.46 1.67 0.93
N ILE A 47 -16.63 1.04 0.79
CA ILE A 47 -17.20 0.17 1.83
C ILE A 47 -16.36 -1.09 1.97
N LEU A 48 -16.00 -1.73 0.85
CA LEU A 48 -15.12 -2.89 0.83
C LEU A 48 -13.76 -2.58 1.46
N LEU A 49 -13.14 -1.46 1.07
CA LEU A 49 -11.86 -1.01 1.60
C LEU A 49 -11.92 -0.82 3.12
N LYS A 50 -13.02 -0.25 3.64
CA LYS A 50 -13.22 -0.10 5.09
C LYS A 50 -13.23 -1.45 5.80
N SER A 51 -13.99 -2.42 5.28
CA SER A 51 -14.08 -3.78 5.86
C SER A 51 -12.71 -4.47 5.85
N LEU A 52 -11.97 -4.40 4.74
CA LEU A 52 -10.65 -5.01 4.63
C LEU A 52 -9.65 -4.40 5.61
N ILE A 53 -9.71 -3.09 5.83
CA ILE A 53 -8.85 -2.40 6.80
C ILE A 53 -9.18 -2.82 8.24
N GLU A 54 -10.46 -2.93 8.59
CA GLU A 54 -10.89 -3.42 9.91
C GLU A 54 -10.41 -4.86 10.15
N GLU A 55 -10.60 -5.74 9.16
CA GLU A 55 -10.11 -7.12 9.20
C GLU A 55 -8.59 -7.20 9.38
N HIS A 56 -7.83 -6.46 8.56
CA HIS A 56 -6.37 -6.40 8.66
C HIS A 56 -5.90 -5.95 10.05
N HIS A 57 -6.51 -4.90 10.61
CA HIS A 57 -6.16 -4.44 11.95
C HIS A 57 -6.50 -5.44 13.05
N ASN A 58 -7.61 -6.17 12.91
CA ASN A 58 -7.97 -7.25 13.83
C ASN A 58 -6.98 -8.42 13.75
N LEU A 59 -6.50 -8.78 12.56
CA LEU A 59 -5.43 -9.75 12.38
C LEU A 59 -4.12 -9.28 13.03
N CYS A 60 -3.71 -8.02 12.84
CA CYS A 60 -2.53 -7.47 13.52
C CYS A 60 -2.66 -7.59 15.05
N LYS A 61 -3.82 -7.26 15.62
CA LYS A 61 -4.06 -7.39 17.07
C LYS A 61 -3.97 -8.84 17.53
N ARG A 62 -4.60 -9.78 16.80
CA ARG A 62 -4.57 -11.22 17.11
C ARG A 62 -3.14 -11.76 17.10
N LEU A 63 -2.33 -11.32 16.15
CA LEU A 63 -0.93 -11.71 15.99
C LEU A 63 0.06 -10.88 16.84
N GLN A 64 -0.45 -9.97 17.67
CA GLN A 64 0.35 -9.06 18.50
C GLN A 64 1.37 -8.24 17.68
N ILE A 65 1.05 -7.92 16.43
CA ILE A 65 1.87 -7.10 15.55
C ILE A 65 1.61 -5.62 15.84
N ARG A 66 2.68 -4.87 16.08
CA ARG A 66 2.61 -3.43 16.35
C ARG A 66 2.14 -2.66 15.11
N LEU A 67 1.04 -1.92 15.27
CA LEU A 67 0.57 -0.99 14.25
C LEU A 67 1.43 0.27 14.21
N LEU A 68 2.13 0.45 13.09
CA LEU A 68 2.85 1.68 12.72
C LEU A 68 1.88 2.82 12.36
N PRO A 69 2.32 4.10 12.43
CA PRO A 69 1.49 5.26 12.08
C PRO A 69 0.85 5.21 10.69
N LYS A 70 1.51 4.58 9.71
CA LYS A 70 0.97 4.38 8.35
C LYS A 70 -0.38 3.64 8.35
N PHE A 71 -0.58 2.71 9.28
CA PHE A 71 -1.82 1.95 9.41
C PHE A 71 -2.95 2.79 10.04
N HIS A 72 -2.60 3.75 10.91
CA HIS A 72 -3.58 4.75 11.37
C HIS A 72 -4.07 5.63 10.21
N HIS A 73 -3.15 6.12 9.36
CA HIS A 73 -3.54 6.90 8.18
C HIS A 73 -4.43 6.11 7.22
N MET A 74 -4.19 4.80 7.10
CA MET A 74 -4.96 3.89 6.24
C MET A 74 -6.44 3.87 6.61
N VAL A 75 -6.81 4.04 7.88
CA VAL A 75 -8.22 4.11 8.33
C VAL A 75 -9.01 5.21 7.62
N HIS A 76 -8.34 6.28 7.17
CA HIS A 76 -8.98 7.38 6.45
C HIS A 76 -9.13 7.13 4.95
N TYR A 77 -8.48 6.11 4.40
CA TYR A 77 -8.47 5.84 2.97
C TYR A 77 -9.86 5.62 2.36
N PRO A 78 -10.81 4.90 3.02
CA PRO A 78 -12.19 4.80 2.53
C PRO A 78 -12.88 6.15 2.30
N ASN A 79 -12.70 7.09 3.24
CA ASN A 79 -13.31 8.41 3.14
C ASN A 79 -12.67 9.24 2.03
N ILE A 80 -11.33 9.20 1.93
CA ILE A 80 -10.58 9.88 0.87
C ILE A 80 -10.96 9.30 -0.49
N LEU A 81 -11.11 7.97 -0.60
CA LEU A 81 -11.54 7.31 -1.83
C LEU A 81 -12.93 7.78 -2.26
N ALA A 82 -13.86 7.90 -1.32
CA ALA A 82 -15.22 8.37 -1.59
C ALA A 82 -15.26 9.85 -2.00
N MET A 83 -14.39 10.69 -1.42
CA MET A 83 -14.37 12.14 -1.68
C MET A 83 -13.56 12.54 -2.91
N SER A 84 -12.45 11.85 -3.17
CA SER A 84 -11.43 12.25 -4.15
C SER A 84 -11.23 11.23 -5.27
N GLY A 85 -11.91 10.08 -5.22
CA GLY A 85 -11.75 9.01 -6.20
C GLY A 85 -10.45 8.22 -6.02
N PRO A 86 -9.86 7.68 -7.10
CA PRO A 86 -8.73 6.76 -7.02
C PRO A 86 -7.51 7.34 -6.27
N LEU A 87 -7.09 6.67 -5.19
CA LEU A 87 -6.02 7.16 -4.29
C LEU A 87 -4.64 7.23 -4.97
N ILE A 88 -4.39 6.39 -5.98
CA ILE A 88 -3.14 6.42 -6.76
C ILE A 88 -2.93 7.77 -7.46
N HIS A 89 -3.97 8.56 -7.70
CA HIS A 89 -3.81 9.89 -8.30
C HIS A 89 -3.35 10.94 -7.28
N LEU A 90 -3.49 10.67 -5.98
CA LEU A 90 -3.12 11.57 -4.89
C LEU A 90 -1.69 11.37 -4.39
N TRP A 91 -1.01 10.30 -4.82
CA TRP A 91 0.33 9.96 -4.31
C TRP A 91 1.42 10.91 -4.82
N SER A 92 2.51 11.04 -4.05
CA SER A 92 3.61 11.96 -4.40
C SER A 92 4.68 11.35 -5.30
N MET A 93 4.61 10.07 -5.66
CA MET A 93 5.68 9.34 -6.35
C MET A 93 6.13 10.02 -7.66
N ARG A 94 5.18 10.61 -8.42
CA ARG A 94 5.50 11.34 -9.65
C ARG A 94 6.28 12.64 -9.39
N TYR A 95 5.97 13.33 -8.30
CA TYR A 95 6.70 14.53 -7.89
C TYR A 95 8.10 14.16 -7.41
N GLU A 96 8.24 13.08 -6.64
CA GLU A 96 9.55 12.55 -6.22
C GLU A 96 10.43 12.16 -7.41
N GLN A 97 9.83 11.57 -8.45
CA GLN A 97 10.57 11.25 -9.69
C GLN A 97 11.10 12.51 -10.39
N LYS A 98 10.37 13.64 -10.35
CA LYS A 98 10.84 14.91 -10.93
C LYS A 98 12.06 15.48 -10.19
N HIS A 99 12.21 15.23 -8.88
CA HIS A 99 13.37 15.68 -8.12
C HIS A 99 14.70 15.15 -8.71
N ARG A 100 14.69 13.99 -9.38
CA ARG A 100 15.88 13.44 -10.06
C ARG A 100 16.48 14.41 -11.07
N ILE A 101 15.64 15.10 -11.84
CA ILE A 101 16.09 16.03 -12.88
C ILE A 101 16.81 17.22 -12.24
N SER A 102 16.21 17.79 -11.20
CA SER A 102 16.82 18.91 -10.46
C SER A 102 18.19 18.53 -9.88
N LYS A 103 18.33 17.33 -9.30
CA LYS A 103 19.60 16.82 -8.76
C LYS A 103 20.65 16.61 -9.85
N LEU A 104 20.24 16.13 -11.03
CA LEU A 104 21.15 15.95 -12.16
C LEU A 104 21.67 17.31 -12.65
N THR A 105 20.77 18.29 -12.82
CA THR A 105 21.15 19.64 -13.26
C THR A 105 22.08 20.32 -12.26
N SER A 106 21.79 20.25 -10.95
CA SER A 106 22.66 20.87 -9.93
C SER A 106 24.07 20.27 -9.93
N ASN A 107 24.19 18.97 -10.13
CA ASN A 107 25.49 18.30 -10.20
C ASN A 107 26.27 18.72 -11.45
N ILE A 108 25.61 18.87 -12.61
CA ILE A 108 26.25 19.32 -13.85
C ILE A 108 26.69 20.79 -13.76
N SER A 109 25.89 21.64 -13.12
CA SER A 109 26.17 23.08 -13.02
C SER A 109 27.15 23.44 -11.90
N GLY A 110 27.69 22.47 -11.15
CA GLY A 110 28.57 22.71 -10.01
C GLY A 110 27.89 23.40 -8.83
N SER A 111 26.55 23.39 -8.80
CA SER A 111 25.76 23.93 -7.69
C SER A 111 25.66 22.88 -6.58
N TYR A 112 26.79 22.71 -5.88
CA TYR A 112 26.86 21.83 -4.72
C TYR A 112 26.25 22.54 -3.51
N LYS A 113 25.59 21.76 -2.65
CA LYS A 113 25.19 22.26 -1.33
C LYS A 113 26.47 22.50 -0.54
N ASN A 114 26.70 23.74 -0.07
CA ASN A 114 27.72 24.03 0.95
C ASN A 114 27.47 23.20 2.21
#